data_AF-D2HYW1-F1
#
_entry.id   AF-D2HYW1-F1
#
_cell.length_a   1.000
_cell.length_b   1.000
_cell.length_c   1.000
_cell.angle_alpha   90.00
_cell.angle_beta   90.00
_cell.angle_gamma   90.00
#
_symmetry.space_group_name_H-M   'P 1'
#
loop_
_entity.id
_entity.type
_entity.pdbx_description
1 polymer ?
#
loop_
_entity_poly.entity_id
_entity_poly.type
_entity_poly.pdbx_seq_one_letter_code
_entity_poly.pdbx_strand_id
1 'polypeptide(L)'
;GQGGPGGPGGDKQQQQQHIECVVCGDKSSGKHYGQFTCEGCKSFFKRSVRRNLTYTCRANRNCPIDQHHRNQCQYCRLKKCLKVGMRREAVQRGRMPPTQPNPGQYALTNGDPLNGHCYLSGYISLLLRAEPYPTSRYGSQCMQPNNIMGIENICELAARLLFSAVEWARNIPFFPDLQITDQVSLLRLTWSELFVLNAAQCSMPLHVAPLLAAAGLHASPMSADRVVAFMDHIRIFQEQVEKLKALHVDSAEYSCLKAIVLFTSDACGLSDAAHIESLQEKSQCALEEYVRSQYPNQPSRFGKLLLRLPSLRTVSSSVIEQLFFVRLVGKTPIETLIRDMLLSGSSFNWPYMSIQCS
;
A
#
# COMPACT_ATOMS: atom_id res chain seq x y z
N GLY A 1 -21.90 78.36 -41.10
CA GLY A 1 -21.75 77.00 -40.54
C GLY A 1 -20.51 76.40 -41.18
N GLN A 2 -19.41 76.31 -40.45
CA GLN A 2 -19.01 75.13 -39.66
C GLN A 2 -18.89 73.88 -40.55
N GLY A 3 -17.69 73.69 -41.10
CA GLY A 3 -17.16 72.37 -41.41
C GLY A 3 -16.56 71.75 -40.15
N GLY A 4 -16.83 70.47 -39.93
CA GLY A 4 -16.24 69.65 -38.87
C GLY A 4 -15.57 68.40 -39.47
N PRO A 5 -14.36 67.99 -39.03
CA PRO A 5 -13.52 66.99 -39.69
C PRO A 5 -13.63 65.59 -39.06
N GLY A 6 -13.08 64.61 -39.78
CA GLY A 6 -12.97 63.22 -39.33
C GLY A 6 -12.19 63.08 -38.01
N GLY A 7 -12.68 62.19 -37.15
CA GLY A 7 -12.01 61.77 -35.93
C GLY A 7 -11.23 60.47 -36.14
N PRO A 8 -9.96 60.38 -35.70
CA PRO A 8 -9.21 59.13 -35.66
C PRO A 8 -9.48 58.41 -34.33
N GLY A 9 -10.10 57.23 -34.39
CA GLY A 9 -10.20 56.32 -33.25
C GLY A 9 -8.95 55.47 -33.16
N GLY A 10 -7.96 55.91 -32.38
CA GLY A 10 -6.66 55.25 -32.23
C GLY A 10 -6.74 53.83 -31.66
N ASP A 11 -6.18 52.88 -32.41
CA ASP A 11 -5.75 51.58 -31.90
C ASP A 11 -4.71 51.78 -30.80
N LYS A 12 -5.13 51.56 -29.55
CA LYS A 12 -4.20 51.41 -28.42
C LYS A 12 -3.46 50.09 -28.57
N GLN A 13 -2.36 50.11 -29.34
CA GLN A 13 -1.32 49.08 -29.29
C GLN A 13 -0.80 49.00 -27.85
N GLN A 14 -1.22 47.97 -27.11
CA GLN A 14 -0.59 47.60 -25.86
C GLN A 14 0.84 47.14 -26.15
N GLN A 15 1.82 47.95 -25.75
CA GLN A 15 3.23 47.58 -25.67
C GLN A 15 3.38 46.37 -24.75
N GLN A 16 3.36 45.17 -25.34
CA GLN A 16 3.62 43.92 -24.65
C GLN A 16 5.11 43.82 -24.38
N GLN A 17 5.53 44.11 -23.13
CA GLN A 17 6.89 43.89 -22.67
C GLN A 17 7.34 42.46 -23.03
N HIS A 18 8.47 42.34 -23.73
CA HIS A 18 9.02 41.05 -24.17
C HIS A 18 9.62 40.31 -22.98
N ILE A 19 8.79 39.53 -22.28
CA ILE A 19 9.21 38.72 -21.14
C ILE A 19 9.65 37.34 -21.64
N GLU A 20 10.84 36.89 -21.24
CA GLU A 20 11.39 35.58 -21.60
C GLU A 20 11.03 34.50 -20.58
N CYS A 21 11.00 33.25 -21.04
CA CYS A 21 10.79 32.09 -20.18
C CYS A 21 12.04 31.83 -19.32
N VAL A 22 11.89 31.93 -17.99
CA VAL A 22 13.00 31.73 -17.04
C VAL A 22 13.61 30.31 -17.08
N VAL A 23 12.95 29.35 -17.74
CA VAL A 23 13.46 27.97 -17.88
C VAL A 23 14.33 27.80 -19.13
N CYS A 24 13.91 28.32 -20.29
CA CYS A 24 14.56 28.00 -21.57
C CYS A 24 14.82 29.21 -22.49
N GLY A 25 14.57 30.44 -22.05
CA GLY A 25 14.79 31.67 -22.84
C GLY A 25 13.73 31.97 -23.91
N ASP A 26 12.96 30.98 -24.35
CA ASP A 26 11.84 31.15 -25.30
C ASP A 26 10.81 32.19 -24.84
N LYS A 27 10.03 32.77 -25.76
CA LYS A 27 9.04 33.82 -25.47
C LYS A 27 8.03 33.35 -24.41
N SER A 28 7.89 34.12 -23.34
CA SER A 28 6.95 33.81 -22.27
C SER A 28 5.51 34.05 -22.73
N SER A 29 4.62 33.17 -22.27
CA SER A 29 3.17 33.28 -22.48
C SER A 29 2.45 33.88 -21.26
N GLY A 30 3.20 34.23 -20.21
CA GLY A 30 2.67 34.71 -18.93
C GLY A 30 3.19 33.90 -17.74
N LYS A 31 2.61 34.15 -16.56
CA LYS A 31 2.96 33.43 -15.32
C LYS A 31 2.21 32.09 -15.26
N HIS A 32 2.97 31.00 -15.15
CA HIS A 32 2.45 29.65 -14.93
C HIS A 32 3.15 29.02 -13.74
N TYR A 33 2.36 28.49 -12.79
CA TYR A 33 2.87 27.85 -11.58
C TYR A 33 3.84 28.73 -10.78
N GLY A 34 3.60 30.04 -10.76
CA GLY A 34 4.38 31.02 -10.02
C GLY A 34 5.49 31.73 -10.81
N GLN A 35 5.81 31.31 -12.05
CA GLN A 35 6.94 31.86 -12.82
C GLN A 35 6.57 32.18 -14.28
N PHE A 36 7.27 33.15 -14.90
CA PHE A 36 7.09 33.48 -16.31
C PHE A 36 7.67 32.37 -17.21
N THR A 37 6.80 31.66 -17.93
CA THR A 37 7.23 30.54 -18.77
C THR A 37 6.54 30.48 -20.13
N CYS A 38 7.20 29.84 -21.10
CA CYS A 38 6.60 29.49 -22.37
C CYS A 38 5.61 28.32 -22.20
N GLU A 39 4.70 28.15 -23.16
CA GLU A 39 3.70 27.06 -23.15
C GLU A 39 4.34 25.66 -23.13
N GLY A 40 5.53 25.52 -23.73
CA GLY A 40 6.29 24.28 -23.72
C GLY A 40 6.74 23.86 -22.31
N CYS A 41 7.33 24.78 -21.54
CA CYS A 41 7.78 24.51 -20.17
C CYS A 41 6.62 24.41 -19.18
N LYS A 42 5.55 25.21 -19.35
CA LYS A 42 4.28 25.05 -18.62
C LYS A 42 3.70 23.64 -18.79
N SER A 43 3.54 23.19 -20.03
CA SER A 43 2.91 21.89 -20.33
C SER A 43 3.79 20.73 -19.90
N PHE A 44 5.11 20.85 -20.10
CA PHE A 44 6.08 19.88 -19.58
C PHE A 44 5.95 19.77 -18.05
N PHE A 45 6.05 20.88 -17.31
CA PHE A 45 5.95 20.89 -15.85
C PHE A 45 4.61 20.30 -15.37
N LYS A 46 3.49 20.68 -16.00
CA LYS A 46 2.15 20.12 -15.71
C LYS A 46 2.13 18.60 -15.81
N ARG A 47 2.64 18.04 -16.92
CA ARG A 47 2.64 16.59 -17.15
C ARG A 47 3.57 15.87 -16.17
N SER A 48 4.76 16.41 -15.97
CA SER A 48 5.77 15.85 -15.06
C SER A 48 5.25 15.79 -13.62
N VAL A 49 4.58 16.86 -13.16
CA VAL A 49 4.02 16.90 -11.80
C VAL A 49 2.74 16.07 -11.70
N ARG A 50 1.80 16.18 -12.64
CA ARG A 50 0.53 15.41 -12.58
C ARG A 50 0.72 13.90 -12.63
N ARG A 51 1.69 13.43 -13.41
CA ARG A 51 2.01 12.00 -13.55
C ARG A 51 3.13 11.55 -12.62
N ASN A 52 3.59 12.43 -11.72
CA ASN A 52 4.72 12.21 -10.81
C ASN A 52 5.93 11.53 -11.48
N LEU A 53 6.34 12.05 -12.66
CA LEU A 53 7.37 11.42 -13.47
C LEU A 53 8.76 11.66 -12.88
N THR A 54 9.51 10.57 -12.72
CA THR A 54 10.93 10.59 -12.40
C THR A 54 11.74 10.40 -13.67
N TYR A 55 12.62 11.35 -13.97
CA TYR A 55 13.51 11.28 -15.13
C TYR A 55 14.94 10.94 -14.71
N THR A 56 15.73 10.35 -15.61
CA THR A 56 17.16 10.09 -15.40
C THR A 56 17.98 10.89 -16.40
N CYS A 57 19.02 11.59 -15.93
CA CYS A 57 19.98 12.24 -16.81
C CYS A 57 21.01 11.21 -17.29
N ARG A 58 21.32 11.20 -18.59
CA ARG A 58 22.36 10.36 -19.20
C ARG A 58 23.75 11.01 -19.24
N ALA A 59 23.88 12.21 -18.68
CA ALA A 59 25.12 12.99 -18.61
C ALA A 59 25.37 13.43 -17.15
N ASN A 60 26.01 14.59 -16.94
CA ASN A 60 26.43 15.09 -15.62
C ASN A 60 25.34 15.80 -14.79
N ARG A 61 24.05 15.58 -15.06
CA ARG A 61 22.93 16.24 -14.35
C ARG A 61 22.95 17.79 -14.40
N ASN A 62 23.67 18.37 -15.36
CA ASN A 62 23.80 19.81 -15.59
C ASN A 62 23.67 20.21 -17.08
N CYS A 63 22.83 19.50 -17.85
CA CYS A 63 22.62 19.81 -19.26
C CYS A 63 22.04 21.23 -19.45
N PRO A 64 22.51 22.00 -20.46
CA PRO A 64 21.95 23.31 -20.78
C PRO A 64 20.50 23.16 -21.24
N ILE A 65 19.66 24.10 -20.81
CA ILE A 65 18.23 24.16 -21.17
C ILE A 65 17.97 25.50 -21.83
N ASP A 66 17.94 25.49 -23.17
CA ASP A 66 17.62 26.60 -24.06
C ASP A 66 16.42 26.23 -24.98
N GLN A 67 15.99 27.14 -25.85
CA GLN A 67 14.82 26.96 -26.70
C GLN A 67 14.92 25.73 -27.61
N HIS A 68 16.10 25.43 -28.14
CA HIS A 68 16.35 24.38 -29.12
C HIS A 68 16.60 23.01 -28.45
N HIS A 69 17.32 23.02 -27.33
CA HIS A 69 17.84 21.80 -26.69
C HIS A 69 17.07 21.38 -25.43
N ARG A 70 16.05 22.14 -25.00
CA ARG A 70 15.21 21.81 -23.82
C ARG A 70 14.59 20.41 -23.82
N ASN A 71 14.47 19.75 -24.97
CA ASN A 71 13.91 18.38 -25.07
C ASN A 71 14.96 17.26 -24.95
N GLN A 72 16.26 17.58 -24.98
CA GLN A 72 17.33 16.56 -24.95
C GLN A 72 17.48 15.89 -23.57
N CYS A 73 17.17 16.60 -22.48
CA CYS A 73 17.28 16.06 -21.12
C CYS A 73 16.10 16.50 -20.24
N GLN A 74 15.11 15.61 -20.11
CA GLN A 74 13.91 15.84 -19.29
C GLN A 74 14.24 16.01 -17.80
N TYR A 75 15.25 15.30 -17.30
CA TYR A 75 15.72 15.44 -15.92
C TYR A 75 16.21 16.87 -15.64
N CYS A 76 17.16 17.37 -16.43
CA CYS A 76 17.73 18.71 -16.22
C CYS A 76 16.67 19.80 -16.46
N ARG A 77 15.74 19.58 -17.40
CA ARG A 77 14.62 20.49 -17.61
C ARG A 77 13.69 20.57 -16.40
N LEU A 78 13.27 19.44 -15.83
CA LEU A 78 12.40 19.42 -14.65
C LEU A 78 13.12 19.98 -13.42
N LYS A 79 14.40 19.61 -13.23
CA LYS A 79 15.26 20.18 -12.18
C LYS A 79 15.34 21.70 -12.31
N LYS A 80 15.52 22.25 -13.53
CA LYS A 80 15.56 23.70 -13.76
C LYS A 80 14.21 24.36 -13.47
N CYS A 81 13.08 23.77 -13.89
CA CYS A 81 11.73 24.26 -13.55
C CYS A 81 11.54 24.46 -12.04
N LEU A 82 11.97 23.49 -11.24
CA LEU A 82 11.88 23.58 -9.77
C LEU A 82 12.87 24.59 -9.20
N LYS A 83 14.10 24.61 -9.72
CA LYS A 83 15.15 25.55 -9.29
C LYS A 83 14.75 27.00 -9.49
N VAL A 84 14.04 27.32 -10.57
CA VAL A 84 13.52 28.68 -10.83
C VAL A 84 12.24 28.99 -10.06
N GLY A 85 11.75 28.06 -9.23
CA GLY A 85 10.60 28.30 -8.34
C GLY A 85 9.23 28.03 -8.95
N MET A 86 9.13 27.16 -9.97
CA MET A 86 7.82 26.65 -10.39
C MET A 86 7.24 25.73 -9.29
N ARG A 87 6.05 26.09 -8.81
CA ARG A 87 5.36 25.49 -7.66
C ARG A 87 4.62 24.21 -8.07
N ARG A 88 4.94 23.07 -7.45
CA ARG A 88 4.29 21.78 -7.75
C ARG A 88 2.83 21.78 -7.27
N GLU A 89 2.60 22.37 -6.11
CA GLU A 89 1.30 22.57 -5.47
C GLU A 89 0.34 23.44 -6.31
N ALA A 90 0.88 24.34 -7.15
CA ALA A 90 0.08 25.16 -8.06
C ALA A 90 -0.48 24.36 -9.25
N VAL A 91 -0.04 23.11 -9.46
CA VAL A 91 -0.55 22.22 -10.50
C VAL A 91 -1.87 21.57 -10.01
N GLN A 92 -2.94 22.38 -9.97
CA GLN A 92 -4.27 21.93 -9.56
C GLN A 92 -4.81 20.82 -10.49
N ARG A 93 -5.52 19.84 -9.91
CA ARG A 93 -6.34 18.84 -10.64
C ARG A 93 -7.64 19.48 -11.14
N GLY A 94 -7.54 20.39 -12.11
CA GLY A 94 -8.69 21.00 -12.80
C GLY A 94 -9.45 22.03 -11.95
N ARG A 95 -10.00 23.06 -12.62
CA ARG A 95 -11.03 23.93 -12.03
C ARG A 95 -12.38 23.27 -12.32
N MET A 96 -13.18 23.02 -11.28
CA MET A 96 -14.61 22.77 -11.43
C MET A 96 -15.32 24.11 -11.71
N PRO A 97 -16.30 24.20 -12.63
CA PRO A 97 -17.21 25.34 -12.68
C PRO A 97 -18.14 25.31 -11.45
N PRO A 98 -18.60 26.47 -10.94
CA PRO A 98 -19.49 26.49 -9.80
C PRO A 98 -20.93 26.25 -10.27
N THR A 99 -21.55 25.15 -9.83
CA THR A 99 -22.83 25.10 -9.09
C THR A 99 -23.33 23.65 -8.97
N GLN A 100 -23.81 23.34 -7.77
CA GLN A 100 -24.47 22.12 -7.28
C GLN A 100 -25.71 21.69 -8.11
N PRO A 101 -26.33 20.50 -7.90
CA PRO A 101 -25.86 19.25 -7.30
C PRO A 101 -25.96 18.04 -8.28
N ASN A 102 -25.26 16.95 -7.93
CA ASN A 102 -25.26 15.57 -8.49
C ASN A 102 -26.47 15.17 -9.37
N PRO A 103 -26.31 14.37 -10.47
CA PRO A 103 -25.79 13.00 -10.39
C PRO A 103 -24.85 12.58 -11.52
N GLY A 104 -24.05 11.56 -11.23
CA GLY A 104 -23.09 10.96 -12.14
C GLY A 104 -23.68 10.09 -13.26
N GLN A 105 -22.74 9.70 -14.13
CA GLN A 105 -22.82 8.83 -15.32
C GLN A 105 -23.32 9.58 -16.58
N TYR A 106 -22.70 9.50 -17.77
CA TYR A 106 -22.05 8.40 -18.50
C TYR A 106 -20.96 9.01 -19.43
N ALA A 107 -19.72 8.48 -19.50
CA ALA A 107 -19.20 7.31 -20.22
C ALA A 107 -18.45 7.70 -21.51
N LEU A 108 -17.18 7.30 -21.64
CA LEU A 108 -16.52 7.11 -22.92
C LEU A 108 -15.54 5.92 -22.85
N THR A 109 -16.04 4.83 -23.44
CA THR A 109 -15.41 3.78 -24.27
C THR A 109 -13.89 3.60 -24.30
N ASN A 110 -13.49 2.35 -24.00
CA ASN A 110 -12.52 1.43 -24.65
C ASN A 110 -11.21 2.00 -25.23
N GLY A 111 -10.03 1.49 -24.88
CA GLY A 111 -9.70 0.35 -24.04
C GLY A 111 -8.19 0.20 -23.83
N ASP A 112 -7.83 -0.32 -22.65
CA ASP A 112 -6.58 -1.03 -22.36
C ASP A 112 -6.80 -1.79 -21.02
N PRO A 113 -6.44 -3.08 -20.85
CA PRO A 113 -6.94 -3.92 -19.74
C PRO A 113 -6.24 -3.74 -18.38
N LEU A 114 -5.46 -2.67 -18.16
CA LEU A 114 -4.82 -2.39 -16.88
C LEU A 114 -5.52 -1.23 -16.16
N ASN A 115 -6.81 -1.43 -15.92
CA ASN A 115 -7.69 -0.52 -15.20
C ASN A 115 -7.66 -0.87 -13.70
N GLY A 116 -7.16 0.03 -12.83
CA GLY A 116 -7.29 -0.19 -11.38
C GLY A 116 -6.62 0.79 -10.42
N HIS A 117 -5.60 1.55 -10.81
CA HIS A 117 -4.77 2.26 -9.81
C HIS A 117 -4.88 3.80 -9.78
N CYS A 118 -5.89 4.41 -10.41
CA CYS A 118 -6.00 5.88 -10.42
C CYS A 118 -6.50 6.49 -9.09
N TYR A 119 -6.92 5.67 -8.13
CA TYR A 119 -7.56 6.12 -6.89
C TYR A 119 -6.79 5.80 -5.60
N LEU A 120 -5.62 5.18 -5.69
CA LEU A 120 -4.83 4.85 -4.50
C LEU A 120 -3.97 6.04 -4.08
N SER A 121 -3.94 6.32 -2.78
CA SER A 121 -2.97 7.27 -2.24
C SER A 121 -1.54 6.73 -2.47
N GLY A 122 -0.55 7.63 -2.50
CA GLY A 122 0.85 7.23 -2.64
C GLY A 122 1.29 6.30 -1.51
N TYR A 123 0.74 6.50 -0.30
CA TYR A 123 0.98 5.65 0.85
C TYR A 123 0.45 4.22 0.64
N ILE A 124 -0.83 4.05 0.26
CA ILE A 124 -1.42 2.72 0.02
C ILE A 124 -0.70 1.99 -1.12
N SER A 125 -0.29 2.74 -2.16
CA SER A 125 0.50 2.17 -3.27
C SER A 125 1.83 1.60 -2.80
N LEU A 126 2.49 2.23 -1.82
CA LEU A 126 3.72 1.72 -1.22
C LEU A 126 3.44 0.47 -0.36
N LEU A 127 2.37 0.47 0.43
CA LEU A 127 1.98 -0.71 1.22
C LEU A 127 1.71 -1.93 0.33
N LEU A 128 1.03 -1.74 -0.80
CA LEU A 128 0.74 -2.81 -1.76
C LEU A 128 2.01 -3.31 -2.48
N ARG A 129 2.99 -2.44 -2.74
CA ARG A 129 4.27 -2.83 -3.35
C ARG A 129 5.18 -3.62 -2.40
N ALA A 130 4.97 -3.47 -1.09
CA ALA A 130 5.73 -4.20 -0.08
C ALA A 130 5.30 -5.67 0.08
N GLU A 131 4.17 -6.07 -0.53
CA GLU A 131 3.69 -7.46 -0.48
C GLU A 131 4.67 -8.40 -1.20
N PRO A 132 5.33 -9.34 -0.49
CA PRO A 132 6.39 -10.16 -1.07
C PRO A 132 5.85 -11.21 -2.04
N TYR A 133 4.57 -11.61 -1.90
CA TYR A 133 3.91 -12.55 -2.77
C TYR A 133 2.56 -12.00 -3.26
N PRO A 134 2.44 -11.58 -4.53
CA PRO A 134 1.15 -11.17 -5.09
C PRO A 134 0.12 -12.29 -4.99
N THR A 135 -1.11 -11.96 -4.58
CA THR A 135 -2.23 -12.89 -4.34
C THR A 135 -2.47 -13.87 -5.50
N SER A 136 -2.09 -13.50 -6.73
CA SER A 136 -2.23 -14.34 -7.93
C SER A 136 -1.45 -15.66 -7.89
N ARG A 137 -0.32 -15.73 -7.15
CA ARG A 137 0.46 -16.98 -7.05
C ARG A 137 -0.14 -17.99 -6.08
N TYR A 138 -0.76 -17.55 -4.98
CA TYR A 138 -1.42 -18.46 -4.04
C TYR A 138 -2.83 -18.84 -4.49
N GLY A 139 -3.60 -17.88 -5.02
CA GLY A 139 -4.96 -18.10 -5.54
C GLY A 139 -5.02 -19.19 -6.62
N SER A 140 -4.02 -19.24 -7.51
CA SER A 140 -4.01 -20.23 -8.60
C SER A 140 -3.67 -21.66 -8.14
N GLN A 141 -3.00 -21.81 -6.99
CA GLN A 141 -2.67 -23.12 -6.41
C GLN A 141 -3.77 -23.65 -5.47
N CYS A 142 -4.53 -22.77 -4.82
CA CYS A 142 -5.63 -23.15 -3.91
C CYS A 142 -7.01 -23.29 -4.60
N MET A 143 -7.18 -22.83 -5.84
CA MET A 143 -8.45 -22.84 -6.58
C MET A 143 -8.61 -24.02 -7.56
N GLN A 144 -7.89 -25.14 -7.37
CA GLN A 144 -8.17 -26.36 -8.13
C GLN A 144 -9.25 -27.20 -7.42
N PRO A 145 -10.43 -27.44 -8.03
CA PRO A 145 -11.60 -28.03 -7.35
C PRO A 145 -11.36 -29.44 -6.79
N ASN A 146 -10.32 -30.14 -7.23
CA ASN A 146 -10.06 -31.55 -6.92
C ASN A 146 -8.79 -31.82 -6.10
N ASN A 147 -8.00 -30.81 -5.72
CA ASN A 147 -6.79 -31.01 -4.91
C ASN A 147 -7.02 -30.53 -3.47
N ILE A 148 -7.38 -31.46 -2.59
CA ILE A 148 -7.22 -31.29 -1.15
C ILE A 148 -5.71 -31.06 -0.92
N MET A 149 -5.31 -29.83 -0.57
CA MET A 149 -3.92 -29.56 -0.18
C MET A 149 -3.53 -30.51 0.96
N GLY A 150 -2.45 -31.26 0.76
CA GLY A 150 -1.88 -32.10 1.81
C GLY A 150 -1.49 -31.30 3.05
N ILE A 151 -1.43 -31.95 4.20
CA ILE A 151 -1.17 -31.33 5.51
C ILE A 151 0.18 -30.60 5.55
N GLU A 152 1.21 -31.18 4.94
CA GLU A 152 2.53 -30.58 4.82
C GLU A 152 2.46 -29.24 4.07
N ASN A 153 1.57 -29.14 3.09
CA ASN A 153 1.32 -27.91 2.33
C ASN A 153 0.60 -26.83 3.17
N ILE A 154 -0.14 -27.20 4.23
CA ILE A 154 -0.84 -26.24 5.12
C ILE A 154 0.13 -25.64 6.14
N CYS A 155 0.95 -26.47 6.78
CA CYS A 155 1.99 -25.99 7.71
C CYS A 155 3.06 -25.19 6.96
N GLU A 156 3.48 -25.62 5.77
CA GLU A 156 4.38 -24.84 4.92
C GLU A 156 3.74 -23.51 4.50
N LEU A 157 2.47 -23.52 4.10
CA LEU A 157 1.74 -22.28 3.81
C LEU A 157 1.71 -21.35 5.04
N ALA A 158 1.44 -21.88 6.23
CA ALA A 158 1.48 -21.09 7.46
C ALA A 158 2.86 -20.46 7.70
N ALA A 159 3.94 -21.23 7.56
CA ALA A 159 5.30 -20.69 7.65
C ALA A 159 5.54 -19.57 6.63
N ARG A 160 5.09 -19.74 5.40
CA ARG A 160 5.20 -18.71 4.35
C ARG A 160 4.36 -17.47 4.64
N LEU A 161 3.17 -17.61 5.25
CA LEU A 161 2.33 -16.47 5.64
C LEU A 161 2.94 -15.68 6.81
N LEU A 162 3.57 -16.37 7.77
CA LEU A 162 4.30 -15.72 8.85
C LEU A 162 5.53 -14.98 8.33
N PHE A 163 6.33 -15.63 7.48
CA PHE A 163 7.48 -14.98 6.83
C PHE A 163 7.04 -13.78 5.99
N SER A 164 5.95 -13.93 5.24
CA SER A 164 5.36 -12.85 4.45
C SER A 164 4.94 -11.65 5.31
N ALA A 165 4.46 -11.85 6.53
CA ALA A 165 4.11 -10.76 7.44
C ALA A 165 5.37 -9.96 7.86
N VAL A 166 6.42 -10.67 8.25
CA VAL A 166 7.70 -10.05 8.68
C VAL A 166 8.40 -9.36 7.51
N GLU A 167 8.44 -10.00 6.34
CA GLU A 167 9.02 -9.42 5.14
C GLU A 167 8.23 -8.22 4.63
N TRP A 168 6.90 -8.26 4.68
CA TRP A 168 6.07 -7.10 4.37
C TRP A 168 6.39 -5.92 5.29
N ALA A 169 6.43 -6.13 6.61
CA ALA A 169 6.74 -5.09 7.59
C ALA A 169 8.10 -4.41 7.31
N ARG A 170 9.11 -5.20 6.92
CA ARG A 170 10.44 -4.67 6.54
C ARG A 170 10.46 -3.80 5.29
N ASN A 171 9.41 -3.85 4.47
CA ASN A 171 9.38 -3.17 3.17
C ASN A 171 8.31 -2.06 3.08
N ILE A 172 7.48 -1.88 4.10
CA ILE A 172 6.53 -0.77 4.15
C ILE A 172 7.22 0.56 4.54
N PRO A 173 6.67 1.71 4.16
CA PRO A 173 7.17 3.01 4.61
C PRO A 173 7.20 3.14 6.15
N PHE A 174 8.19 3.89 6.65
CA PHE A 174 8.42 4.26 8.06
C PHE A 174 8.90 3.12 8.97
N PHE A 175 8.44 1.89 8.80
CA PHE A 175 8.83 0.77 9.68
C PHE A 175 10.36 0.51 9.70
N PRO A 176 11.09 0.50 8.56
CA PRO A 176 12.53 0.27 8.56
C PRO A 176 13.34 1.38 9.23
N ASP A 177 12.76 2.57 9.36
CA ASP A 177 13.39 3.74 9.97
C ASP A 177 13.23 3.74 11.51
N LEU A 178 12.38 2.87 12.06
CA LEU A 178 12.21 2.70 13.51
C LEU A 178 13.42 2.01 14.14
N GLN A 179 13.61 2.20 15.45
CA GLN A 179 14.63 1.46 16.17
C GLN A 179 14.36 -0.04 16.10
N ILE A 180 15.41 -0.85 16.00
CA ILE A 180 15.28 -2.31 15.88
C ILE A 180 14.55 -2.92 17.09
N THR A 181 14.72 -2.33 18.28
CA THR A 181 14.01 -2.71 19.50
C THR A 181 12.50 -2.48 19.38
N ASP A 182 12.10 -1.35 18.80
CA ASP A 182 10.70 -1.03 18.53
C ASP A 182 10.13 -1.96 17.45
N GLN A 183 10.86 -2.18 16.35
CA GLN A 183 10.45 -3.11 15.28
C GLN A 183 10.18 -4.52 15.81
N VAL A 184 11.08 -5.06 16.65
CA VAL A 184 10.90 -6.37 17.29
C VAL A 184 9.71 -6.37 18.23
N SER A 185 9.53 -5.32 19.04
CA SER A 185 8.43 -5.24 20.02
C SER A 185 7.07 -5.18 19.34
N LEU A 186 6.94 -4.40 18.27
CA LEU A 186 5.73 -4.30 17.46
C LEU A 186 5.38 -5.65 16.82
N LEU A 187 6.33 -6.30 16.16
CA LEU A 187 6.09 -7.58 15.50
C LEU A 187 5.77 -8.69 16.52
N ARG A 188 6.47 -8.75 17.65
CA ARG A 188 6.17 -9.73 18.71
C ARG A 188 4.77 -9.59 19.28
N LEU A 189 4.25 -8.36 19.39
CA LEU A 189 2.89 -8.15 19.86
C LEU A 189 1.83 -8.50 18.79
N THR A 190 2.11 -8.21 17.53
CA THR A 190 1.07 -8.13 16.48
C THR A 190 1.09 -9.27 15.47
N TRP A 191 2.07 -10.17 15.53
CA TRP A 191 2.26 -11.22 14.51
C TRP A 191 1.04 -12.12 14.33
N SER A 192 0.33 -12.44 15.41
CA SER A 192 -0.85 -13.31 15.36
C SER A 192 -1.99 -12.66 14.60
N GLU A 193 -2.25 -11.37 14.84
CA GLU A 193 -3.26 -10.59 14.12
C GLU A 193 -2.88 -10.44 12.63
N LEU A 194 -1.61 -10.16 12.33
CA LEU A 194 -1.09 -10.11 10.96
C LEU A 194 -1.22 -11.47 10.25
N PHE A 195 -0.98 -12.56 10.96
CA PHE A 195 -1.13 -13.92 10.44
C PHE A 195 -2.59 -14.21 10.04
N VAL A 196 -3.56 -13.84 10.88
CA VAL A 196 -4.99 -14.02 10.57
C VAL A 196 -5.40 -13.20 9.34
N LEU A 197 -4.93 -11.95 9.23
CA LEU A 197 -5.16 -11.11 8.06
C LEU A 197 -4.57 -11.74 6.79
N ASN A 198 -3.33 -12.26 6.85
CA ASN A 198 -2.69 -12.94 5.74
C ASN A 198 -3.44 -14.23 5.35
N ALA A 199 -3.86 -15.04 6.32
CA ALA A 199 -4.62 -16.26 6.09
C ALA A 199 -5.97 -15.98 5.42
N ALA A 200 -6.66 -14.91 5.82
CA ALA A 200 -7.89 -14.49 5.17
C ALA A 200 -7.66 -13.99 3.74
N GLN A 201 -6.65 -13.12 3.55
CA GLN A 201 -6.31 -12.57 2.24
C GLN A 201 -5.86 -13.64 1.23
N CYS A 202 -5.13 -14.66 1.67
CA CYS A 202 -4.69 -15.76 0.82
C CYS A 202 -5.73 -16.87 0.64
N SER A 203 -6.90 -16.75 1.27
CA SER A 203 -7.93 -17.79 1.32
C SER A 203 -7.37 -19.15 1.77
N MET A 204 -6.67 -19.15 2.91
CA MET A 204 -6.09 -20.36 3.49
C MET A 204 -7.14 -21.47 3.65
N PRO A 205 -6.87 -22.71 3.19
CA PRO A 205 -7.80 -23.82 3.37
C PRO A 205 -7.76 -24.30 4.82
N LEU A 206 -8.87 -24.14 5.53
CA LEU A 206 -8.99 -24.46 6.95
C LEU A 206 -9.89 -25.67 7.14
N HIS A 207 -9.57 -26.83 6.55
CA HIS A 207 -10.38 -28.02 6.77
C HIS A 207 -10.01 -28.72 8.09
N VAL A 208 -11.02 -29.17 8.84
CA VAL A 208 -10.84 -29.78 10.17
C VAL A 208 -9.97 -31.04 10.10
N ALA A 209 -10.22 -31.94 9.14
CA ALA A 209 -9.51 -33.21 9.04
C ALA A 209 -7.99 -33.05 8.80
N PRO A 210 -7.53 -32.23 7.83
CA PRO A 210 -6.09 -31.93 7.69
C PRO A 210 -5.46 -31.31 8.94
N LEU A 211 -6.15 -30.38 9.61
CA LEU A 211 -5.62 -29.73 10.81
C LEU A 211 -5.53 -30.68 12.01
N LEU A 212 -6.53 -31.56 12.20
CA LEU A 212 -6.47 -32.62 13.21
C LEU A 212 -5.33 -33.60 12.96
N ALA A 213 -5.13 -33.98 11.69
CA ALA A 213 -4.00 -34.83 11.31
C ALA A 213 -2.66 -34.11 11.51
N ALA A 214 -2.59 -32.79 11.26
CA ALA A 214 -1.43 -31.95 11.58
C ALA A 214 -1.12 -31.94 13.08
N ALA A 215 -2.14 -32.01 13.95
CA ALA A 215 -2.00 -32.04 15.39
C ALA A 215 -1.42 -33.35 15.96
N GLY A 216 -1.12 -34.34 15.11
CA GLY A 216 -0.45 -35.57 15.52
C GLY A 216 -1.40 -36.69 15.95
N LEU A 217 -2.65 -36.71 15.45
CA LEU A 217 -3.64 -37.76 15.75
C LEU A 217 -3.15 -39.18 15.40
N HIS A 218 -2.14 -39.31 14.54
CA HIS A 218 -1.52 -40.59 14.16
C HIS A 218 -0.40 -41.06 15.09
N ALA A 219 0.14 -40.19 15.97
CA ALA A 219 1.32 -40.49 16.79
C ALA A 219 0.97 -40.96 18.22
N SER A 220 -0.18 -40.53 18.75
CA SER A 220 -0.73 -41.00 20.04
C SER A 220 -2.21 -40.58 20.14
N PRO A 221 -3.13 -41.42 20.65
CA PRO A 221 -4.52 -41.02 20.84
C PRO A 221 -4.60 -39.82 21.79
N MET A 222 -5.15 -38.71 21.31
CA MET A 222 -5.46 -37.56 22.18
C MET A 222 -6.64 -37.89 23.10
N SER A 223 -6.66 -37.32 24.30
CA SER A 223 -7.86 -37.36 25.15
C SER A 223 -9.02 -36.64 24.45
N ALA A 224 -10.27 -37.05 24.75
CA ALA A 224 -11.47 -36.41 24.20
C ALA A 224 -11.47 -34.89 24.46
N ASP A 225 -11.08 -34.48 25.66
CA ASP A 225 -10.99 -33.06 26.04
C ASP A 225 -10.00 -32.27 25.16
N ARG A 226 -8.86 -32.87 24.81
CA ARG A 226 -7.89 -32.24 23.88
C ARG A 226 -8.45 -32.10 22.48
N VAL A 227 -9.19 -33.10 21.99
CA VAL A 227 -9.82 -33.04 20.67
C VAL A 227 -10.86 -31.92 20.63
N VAL A 228 -11.71 -31.81 21.66
CA VAL A 228 -12.72 -30.75 21.76
C VAL A 228 -12.06 -29.37 21.79
N ALA A 229 -11.04 -29.17 22.63
CA ALA A 229 -10.31 -27.90 22.68
C ALA A 229 -9.67 -27.54 21.32
N PHE A 230 -9.07 -28.51 20.64
CA PHE A 230 -8.47 -28.28 19.33
C PHE A 230 -9.52 -27.97 18.25
N MET A 231 -10.67 -28.63 18.27
CA MET A 231 -11.79 -28.30 17.38
C MET A 231 -12.32 -26.87 17.64
N ASP A 232 -12.35 -26.44 18.89
CA ASP A 232 -12.74 -25.07 19.23
C ASP A 232 -11.71 -24.04 18.72
N HIS A 233 -10.41 -24.35 18.82
CA HIS A 233 -9.35 -23.53 18.23
C HIS A 233 -9.52 -23.38 16.71
N ILE A 234 -9.79 -24.47 16.00
CA ILE A 234 -10.08 -24.43 14.56
C ILE A 234 -11.30 -23.55 14.27
N ARG A 235 -12.38 -23.73 15.03
CA ARG A 235 -13.65 -23.01 14.86
C ARG A 235 -13.45 -21.50 15.03
N ILE A 236 -12.81 -21.07 16.11
CA ILE A 236 -12.57 -19.64 16.38
C ILE A 236 -11.70 -19.02 15.28
N PHE A 237 -10.65 -19.72 14.84
CA PHE A 237 -9.79 -19.24 13.75
C PHE A 237 -10.56 -19.11 12.42
N GLN A 238 -11.30 -20.16 12.03
CA GLN A 238 -12.14 -20.15 10.83
C GLN A 238 -13.17 -19.02 10.86
N GLU A 239 -13.82 -18.81 12.00
CA GLU A 239 -14.84 -17.78 12.16
C GLU A 239 -14.30 -16.38 11.88
N GLN A 240 -13.08 -16.06 12.34
CA GLN A 240 -12.48 -14.75 12.06
C GLN A 240 -12.13 -14.59 10.58
N VAL A 241 -11.58 -15.64 9.95
CA VAL A 241 -11.25 -15.63 8.52
C VAL A 241 -12.51 -15.45 7.66
N GLU A 242 -13.57 -16.18 7.94
CA GLU A 242 -14.82 -16.09 7.18
C GLU A 242 -15.53 -14.75 7.37
N LYS A 243 -15.47 -14.13 8.56
CA LYS A 243 -15.99 -12.77 8.77
C LYS A 243 -15.28 -11.72 7.94
N LEU A 244 -13.96 -11.85 7.74
CA LEU A 244 -13.20 -10.97 6.84
C LEU A 244 -13.58 -11.21 5.37
N LYS A 245 -13.69 -12.47 4.95
CA LYS A 245 -14.11 -12.82 3.58
C LYS A 245 -15.52 -12.32 3.26
N ALA A 246 -16.46 -12.43 4.20
CA ALA A 246 -17.84 -11.96 4.04
C ALA A 246 -17.95 -10.44 3.86
N LEU A 247 -16.96 -9.66 4.34
CA LEU A 247 -16.88 -8.22 4.08
C LEU A 247 -16.34 -7.88 2.69
N HIS A 248 -15.85 -8.87 1.94
CA HIS A 248 -15.15 -8.71 0.68
C HIS A 248 -14.04 -7.66 0.80
N VAL A 249 -13.16 -7.85 1.79
CA VAL A 249 -12.00 -6.96 2.00
C VAL A 249 -11.07 -7.05 0.79
N ASP A 250 -10.75 -5.93 0.18
CA ASP A 250 -9.83 -5.88 -0.96
C ASP A 250 -8.36 -5.77 -0.53
N SER A 251 -7.44 -5.82 -1.49
CA SER A 251 -6.01 -5.79 -1.20
C SER A 251 -5.53 -4.49 -0.54
N ALA A 252 -6.08 -3.34 -0.93
CA ALA A 252 -5.70 -2.05 -0.36
C ALA A 252 -6.18 -1.94 1.09
N GLU A 253 -7.40 -2.41 1.37
CA GLU A 253 -7.96 -2.49 2.71
C GLU A 253 -7.16 -3.43 3.60
N TYR A 254 -6.81 -4.63 3.11
CA TYR A 254 -5.93 -5.55 3.86
C TYR A 254 -4.59 -4.90 4.20
N SER A 255 -3.93 -4.26 3.24
CA SER A 255 -2.66 -3.59 3.50
C SER A 255 -2.78 -2.46 4.53
N CYS A 256 -3.89 -1.71 4.54
CA CYS A 256 -4.13 -0.70 5.56
C CYS A 256 -4.43 -1.32 6.93
N LEU A 257 -5.26 -2.37 7.00
CA LEU A 257 -5.57 -3.06 8.26
C LEU A 257 -4.30 -3.65 8.90
N LYS A 258 -3.42 -4.27 8.08
CA LYS A 258 -2.11 -4.73 8.54
C LYS A 258 -1.27 -3.59 9.12
N ALA A 259 -1.26 -2.42 8.47
CA ALA A 259 -0.50 -1.26 8.95
C ALA A 259 -1.06 -0.71 10.26
N ILE A 260 -2.40 -0.64 10.40
CA ILE A 260 -3.07 -0.20 11.64
C ILE A 260 -2.76 -1.16 12.80
N VAL A 261 -2.77 -2.47 12.54
CA VAL A 261 -2.41 -3.50 13.53
C VAL A 261 -0.95 -3.38 13.93
N LEU A 262 -0.04 -3.27 12.95
CA LEU A 262 1.40 -3.24 13.18
C LEU A 262 1.86 -1.99 13.93
N PHE A 263 1.39 -0.80 13.54
CA PHE A 263 1.70 0.44 14.23
C PHE A 263 0.78 0.60 15.42
N THR A 264 1.11 -0.03 16.54
CA THR A 264 0.36 0.11 17.81
C THR A 264 1.24 0.67 18.92
N SER A 265 0.72 1.65 19.65
CA SER A 265 1.37 2.19 20.86
C SER A 265 1.25 1.25 22.08
N ASP A 266 0.47 0.17 21.97
CA ASP A 266 0.31 -0.86 23.01
C ASP A 266 1.58 -1.69 23.26
N ALA A 267 2.58 -1.64 22.36
CA ALA A 267 3.80 -2.41 22.50
C ALA A 267 4.66 -1.92 23.68
N CYS A 268 5.10 -2.85 24.51
CA CYS A 268 5.93 -2.52 25.68
C CYS A 268 7.34 -2.10 25.25
N GLY A 269 7.87 -1.04 25.88
CA GLY A 269 9.26 -0.62 25.69
C GLY A 269 9.54 0.17 24.40
N LEU A 270 8.51 0.78 23.81
CA LEU A 270 8.67 1.66 22.65
C LEU A 270 9.49 2.90 23.00
N SER A 271 10.41 3.26 22.10
CA SER A 271 11.27 4.44 22.26
C SER A 271 10.50 5.74 22.07
N ASP A 272 9.55 5.77 21.13
CA ASP A 272 8.68 6.92 20.85
C ASP A 272 7.26 6.45 20.52
N ALA A 273 6.45 6.23 21.55
CA ALA A 273 5.06 5.77 21.39
C ALA A 273 4.18 6.77 20.63
N ALA A 274 4.44 8.08 20.77
CA ALA A 274 3.68 9.12 20.08
C ALA A 274 3.95 9.10 18.56
N HIS A 275 5.20 8.84 18.16
CA HIS A 275 5.50 8.64 16.76
C HIS A 275 4.76 7.41 16.19
N ILE A 276 4.74 6.28 16.90
CA ILE A 276 4.02 5.08 16.46
C ILE A 276 2.51 5.35 16.33
N GLU A 277 1.91 6.04 17.29
CA GLU A 277 0.50 6.45 17.24
C GLU A 277 0.21 7.31 16.00
N SER A 278 1.09 8.27 15.66
CA SER A 278 0.95 9.08 14.45
C SER A 278 1.00 8.26 13.15
N LEU A 279 1.76 7.16 13.13
CA LEU A 279 1.81 6.23 12.00
C LEU A 279 0.53 5.39 11.90
N GLN A 280 -0.05 5.03 13.05
CA GLN A 280 -1.35 4.36 13.11
C GLN A 280 -2.46 5.25 12.56
N GLU A 281 -2.56 6.50 13.05
CA GLU A 281 -3.54 7.49 12.60
C GLU A 281 -3.42 7.74 11.10
N LYS A 282 -2.19 7.82 10.58
CA LYS A 282 -1.93 7.96 9.14
C LYS A 282 -2.49 6.78 8.34
N SER A 283 -2.37 5.57 8.86
CA SER A 283 -2.90 4.34 8.25
C SER A 283 -4.44 4.34 8.27
N GLN A 284 -5.05 4.79 9.36
CA GLN A 284 -6.50 4.94 9.49
C GLN A 284 -7.04 6.00 8.53
N CYS A 285 -6.42 7.19 8.46
CA CYS A 285 -6.79 8.26 7.53
C CYS A 285 -6.74 7.78 6.08
N ALA A 286 -5.69 7.05 5.71
CA ALA A 286 -5.54 6.50 4.37
C ALA A 286 -6.64 5.50 4.03
N LEU A 287 -6.98 4.59 4.96
CA LEU A 287 -8.07 3.65 4.80
C LEU A 287 -9.42 4.36 4.66
N GLU A 288 -9.68 5.37 5.51
CA GLU A 288 -10.93 6.13 5.48
C GLU A 288 -11.12 6.84 4.13
N GLU A 289 -10.05 7.51 3.63
CA GLU A 289 -10.07 8.15 2.32
C GLU A 289 -10.28 7.15 1.19
N TYR A 290 -9.58 6.02 1.23
CA TYR A 290 -9.73 4.96 0.26
C TYR A 290 -11.17 4.45 0.21
N VAL A 291 -11.73 4.07 1.37
CA VAL A 291 -13.09 3.54 1.49
C VAL A 291 -14.12 4.56 1.00
N ARG A 292 -13.99 5.82 1.42
CA ARG A 292 -14.90 6.89 1.00
C ARG A 292 -14.90 7.09 -0.51
N SER A 293 -13.75 6.91 -1.16
CA SER A 293 -13.60 7.06 -2.61
C SER A 293 -14.05 5.83 -3.40
N GLN A 294 -13.72 4.62 -2.95
CA GLN A 294 -13.99 3.37 -3.68
C GLN A 294 -15.37 2.79 -3.40
N TYR A 295 -15.89 3.02 -2.19
CA TYR A 295 -17.15 2.47 -1.73
C TYR A 295 -18.12 3.58 -1.26
N PRO A 296 -18.45 4.57 -2.12
CA PRO A 296 -19.31 5.69 -1.74
C PRO A 296 -20.71 5.25 -1.30
N ASN A 297 -21.17 4.08 -1.76
CA ASN A 297 -22.46 3.49 -1.40
C ASN A 297 -22.44 2.70 -0.07
N GLN A 298 -21.28 2.58 0.59
CA GLN A 298 -21.12 1.85 1.85
C GLN A 298 -20.51 2.76 2.94
N PRO A 299 -21.26 3.78 3.42
CA PRO A 299 -20.72 4.76 4.37
C PRO A 299 -20.24 4.14 5.69
N SER A 300 -20.82 3.00 6.10
CA SER A 300 -20.40 2.27 7.31
C SER A 300 -19.18 1.36 7.13
N ARG A 301 -18.63 1.23 5.90
CA ARG A 301 -17.61 0.22 5.60
C ARG A 301 -16.32 0.43 6.41
N PHE A 302 -15.86 1.67 6.53
CA PHE A 302 -14.69 2.02 7.34
C PHE A 302 -14.83 1.52 8.79
N GLY A 303 -15.96 1.85 9.43
CA GLY A 303 -16.26 1.37 10.78
C GLY A 303 -16.36 -0.15 10.87
N LYS A 304 -17.00 -0.82 9.90
CA LYS A 304 -17.09 -2.29 9.86
C LYS A 304 -15.71 -2.95 9.78
N LEU A 305 -14.80 -2.39 8.99
CA LEU A 305 -13.41 -2.87 8.86
C LEU A 305 -12.65 -2.71 10.18
N LEU A 306 -12.69 -1.53 10.80
CA LEU A 306 -12.02 -1.29 12.09
C LEU A 306 -12.57 -2.18 13.20
N LEU A 307 -13.89 -2.42 13.23
CA LEU A 307 -14.52 -3.32 14.20
C LEU A 307 -14.09 -4.78 14.05
N ARG A 308 -13.37 -5.16 12.97
CA ARG A 308 -12.75 -6.49 12.88
C ARG A 308 -11.47 -6.61 13.69
N LEU A 309 -10.71 -5.53 13.87
CA LEU A 309 -9.42 -5.58 14.54
C LEU A 309 -9.52 -6.15 15.98
N PRO A 310 -10.44 -5.70 16.86
CA PRO A 310 -10.56 -6.28 18.20
C PRO A 310 -10.93 -7.76 18.19
N SER A 311 -11.67 -8.22 17.17
CA SER A 311 -12.05 -9.63 17.06
C SER A 311 -10.89 -10.53 16.64
N LEU A 312 -9.85 -9.99 15.98
CA LEU A 312 -8.65 -10.77 15.64
C LEU A 312 -7.94 -11.29 16.89
N ARG A 313 -7.95 -10.51 17.98
CA ARG A 313 -7.37 -10.87 19.28
C ARG A 313 -8.03 -12.07 19.96
N THR A 314 -9.21 -12.49 19.51
CA THR A 314 -9.85 -13.74 19.98
C THR A 314 -9.08 -14.99 19.54
N VAL A 315 -8.29 -14.88 18.48
CA VAL A 315 -7.34 -15.90 18.03
C VAL A 315 -5.99 -15.57 18.66
N SER A 316 -5.65 -16.22 19.77
CA SER A 316 -4.38 -15.97 20.45
C SER A 316 -3.19 -16.55 19.66
N SER A 317 -1.98 -16.03 19.92
CA SER A 317 -0.74 -16.58 19.37
C SER A 317 -0.60 -18.07 19.65
N SER A 318 -0.92 -18.52 20.87
CA SER A 318 -0.88 -19.94 21.26
C SER A 318 -1.81 -20.81 20.42
N VAL A 319 -3.01 -20.33 20.06
CA VAL A 319 -3.93 -21.06 19.16
C VAL A 319 -3.26 -21.25 17.80
N ILE A 320 -2.68 -20.21 17.22
CA ILE A 320 -2.00 -20.27 15.92
C ILE A 320 -0.80 -21.22 15.98
N GLU A 321 0.00 -21.16 17.04
CA GLU A 321 1.13 -22.06 17.26
C GLU A 321 0.70 -23.53 17.29
N GLN A 322 -0.35 -23.83 18.07
CA GLN A 322 -0.89 -25.19 18.18
C GLN A 322 -1.46 -25.70 16.87
N LEU A 323 -2.13 -24.85 16.10
CA LEU A 323 -2.75 -25.22 14.83
C LEU A 323 -1.70 -25.48 13.74
N PHE A 324 -0.63 -24.69 13.67
CA PHE A 324 0.23 -24.66 12.47
C PHE A 324 1.71 -24.90 12.72
N PHE A 325 2.24 -24.57 13.90
CA PHE A 325 3.68 -24.45 14.10
C PHE A 325 4.30 -25.49 15.04
N VAL A 326 3.53 -26.16 15.90
CA VAL A 326 4.06 -27.17 16.85
C VAL A 326 4.96 -28.21 16.18
N ARG A 327 4.62 -28.66 14.95
CA ARG A 327 5.45 -29.60 14.19
C ARG A 327 6.69 -29.00 13.55
N LEU A 328 6.69 -27.70 13.28
CA LEU A 328 7.75 -26.99 12.56
C LEU A 328 8.82 -26.42 13.51
N VAL A 329 8.42 -25.92 14.68
CA VAL A 329 9.33 -25.22 15.63
C VAL A 329 9.50 -25.95 16.96
N GLY A 330 8.73 -27.01 17.19
CA GLY A 330 8.75 -27.72 18.46
C GLY A 330 8.33 -26.81 19.61
N LYS A 331 9.26 -26.60 20.57
CA LYS A 331 9.03 -25.80 21.79
C LYS A 331 9.50 -24.34 21.67
N THR A 332 10.06 -23.95 20.52
CA THR A 332 10.59 -22.60 20.31
C THR A 332 9.44 -21.63 20.03
N PRO A 333 9.21 -20.61 20.88
CA PRO A 333 8.12 -19.64 20.67
C PRO A 333 8.31 -18.85 19.38
N ILE A 334 7.23 -18.53 18.67
CA ILE A 334 7.32 -17.80 17.40
C ILE A 334 7.95 -16.41 17.58
N GLU A 335 7.74 -15.77 18.73
CA GLU A 335 8.32 -14.47 19.08
C GLU A 335 9.85 -14.46 19.09
N THR A 336 10.48 -15.62 19.31
CA THR A 336 11.94 -15.76 19.21
C THR A 336 12.38 -15.79 17.76
N LEU A 337 11.66 -16.51 16.90
CA LEU A 337 11.97 -16.63 15.47
C LEU A 337 11.72 -15.33 14.72
N ILE A 338 10.72 -14.53 15.12
CA ILE A 338 10.43 -13.23 14.51
C ILE A 338 11.65 -12.31 14.54
N ARG A 339 12.38 -12.29 15.66
CA ARG A 339 13.61 -11.49 15.78
C ARG A 339 14.64 -11.94 14.75
N ASP A 340 14.82 -13.25 14.61
CA ASP A 340 15.81 -13.79 13.69
C ASP A 340 15.39 -13.59 12.23
N MET A 341 14.10 -13.76 11.88
CA MET A 341 13.57 -13.43 10.56
C MET A 341 13.78 -11.95 10.20
N LEU A 342 13.55 -11.05 11.17
CA LEU A 342 13.74 -9.62 10.98
C LEU A 342 15.21 -9.29 10.65
N LEU A 343 16.15 -9.86 11.43
CA LEU A 343 17.58 -9.59 11.34
C LEU A 343 18.28 -10.33 10.18
N SER A 344 17.89 -11.57 9.89
CA SER A 344 18.50 -12.41 8.86
C SER A 344 17.96 -12.15 7.45
N GLY A 345 16.78 -11.54 7.32
CA GLY A 345 16.14 -11.27 6.03
C GLY A 345 15.85 -12.52 5.20
N SER A 346 16.04 -12.43 3.88
CA SER A 346 15.68 -13.48 2.90
C SER A 346 16.42 -14.81 3.07
N SER A 347 17.39 -14.88 3.98
CA SER A 347 18.24 -16.05 4.24
C SER A 347 17.82 -16.86 5.47
N PHE A 348 16.62 -16.60 6.03
CA PHE A 348 16.13 -17.33 7.20
C PHE A 348 15.82 -18.80 6.84
N ASN A 349 16.55 -19.73 7.42
CA ASN A 349 16.28 -21.16 7.32
C ASN A 349 15.51 -21.62 8.56
N TRP A 350 14.38 -22.29 8.35
CA TRP A 350 13.64 -22.87 9.45
C TRP A 350 14.51 -23.94 10.13
N PRO A 351 14.58 -23.98 11.48
CA PRO A 351 15.49 -24.87 12.20
C PRO A 351 15.32 -26.38 11.89
N TYR A 352 14.22 -26.78 11.23
CA TYR A 352 13.91 -28.16 10.90
C TYR A 352 13.36 -28.40 9.48
N MET A 353 13.39 -27.41 8.57
CA MET A 353 13.00 -27.64 7.17
C MET A 353 14.23 -27.67 6.26
N SER A 354 14.55 -28.84 5.71
CA SER A 354 15.31 -28.95 4.48
C SER A 354 14.43 -28.41 3.35
N ILE A 355 14.60 -27.14 3.01
CA ILE A 355 14.01 -26.56 1.79
C ILE A 355 14.70 -27.24 0.60
N GLN A 356 14.13 -28.34 0.11
CA GLN A 356 14.46 -28.83 -1.22
C GLN A 356 13.76 -27.92 -2.21
N CYS A 357 14.45 -26.85 -2.62
CA CYS A 357 14.14 -26.20 -3.89
C CYS A 357 14.40 -27.23 -5.00
N SER A 358 13.35 -27.63 -5.70
CA SER A 358 13.41 -28.34 -6.98
C SER A 358 12.51 -27.64 -7.98
#